data_AF-N9RP12-F1
#
_entry.id   AF-N9RP12-F1
#
_cell.length_a   1.000
_cell.length_b   1.000
_cell.length_c   1.000
_cell.angle_alpha   90.00
_cell.angle_beta   90.00
_cell.angle_gamma   90.00
#
_symmetry.space_group_name_H-M   'P 1'
#
loop_
_entity.id
_entity.type
_entity.pdbx_description
1 polymer ?
#
loop_
_entity_poly.entity_id
_entity_poly.type
_entity_poly.pdbx_seq_one_letter_code
_entity_poly.pdbx_strand_id
1 'polypeptide(L)'
;MNLYIVESPLQLLCAYEAIHVNRNAPYQLLIRQTGRGLNDKHLINCANKLGLNYKIFVLHTESIYVGLLRNLFLLSSLYFKYYEKVYFGSFYSSALNFISYFIRRRELIYLDDGAATLRAQLEMSMKEKKVCNWFTFFNIEPLRGQNVIKHNFEKIKEKNKKYINKGKYFIGQPVSAMKGFSLEDYMRCVREIASRCESNEFLYYIPHRVENLDLINNIPNIKVVKPTVPIEIYFLENKGSIPKEIYSCYSTALITLPVLFLGIKATAVKNKYMIKNEIDFMYAYFLRNNISVVEL
;
A
#
# COMPACT_ATOMS: atom_id res chain seq x y z
N MET A 1 8.06 -3.51 -25.02
CA MET A 1 8.05 -4.26 -23.74
C MET A 1 7.99 -3.27 -22.59
N ASN A 2 7.23 -3.57 -21.54
CA ASN A 2 7.11 -2.75 -20.33
C ASN A 2 7.97 -3.32 -19.19
N LEU A 3 8.43 -2.47 -18.27
CA LEU A 3 9.16 -2.86 -17.06
C LEU A 3 8.39 -2.45 -15.83
N TYR A 4 8.30 -3.34 -14.85
CA TYR A 4 7.69 -3.09 -13.55
C TYR A 4 8.71 -3.43 -12.47
N ILE A 5 8.97 -2.51 -11.54
CA ILE A 5 9.85 -2.75 -10.40
C ILE A 5 9.11 -2.42 -9.11
N VAL A 6 8.93 -3.41 -8.25
CA VAL A 6 8.16 -3.30 -6.99
C VAL A 6 8.94 -3.83 -5.79
N GLU A 7 8.61 -3.29 -4.62
CA GLU A 7 9.31 -3.54 -3.34
C GLU A 7 8.31 -3.84 -2.19
N SER A 8 7.02 -3.63 -2.42
CA SER A 8 5.96 -3.89 -1.44
C SER A 8 4.75 -4.57 -2.08
N PRO A 9 3.93 -5.29 -1.29
CA PRO A 9 2.78 -5.98 -1.85
C PRO A 9 1.72 -5.06 -2.46
N LEU A 10 1.49 -3.85 -1.90
CA LEU A 10 0.56 -2.89 -2.49
C LEU A 10 1.02 -2.45 -3.88
N GLN A 11 2.31 -2.15 -4.04
CA GLN A 11 2.91 -1.80 -5.33
C GLN A 11 2.74 -2.94 -6.35
N LEU A 12 2.83 -4.19 -5.90
CA LEU A 12 2.60 -5.36 -6.75
C LEU A 12 1.13 -5.47 -7.21
N LEU A 13 0.15 -5.12 -6.35
CA LEU A 13 -1.25 -5.04 -6.77
C LEU A 13 -1.44 -3.97 -7.85
N CYS A 14 -0.84 -2.78 -7.69
CA CYS A 14 -0.87 -1.73 -8.70
C CYS A 14 -0.16 -2.16 -10.00
N ALA A 15 0.98 -2.87 -9.90
CA ALA A 15 1.67 -3.41 -11.06
C ALA A 15 0.82 -4.45 -11.81
N TYR A 16 0.13 -5.33 -11.07
CA TYR A 16 -0.79 -6.30 -11.64
C TYR A 16 -1.91 -5.60 -12.45
N GLU A 17 -2.53 -4.56 -11.91
CA GLU A 17 -3.50 -3.75 -12.66
C GLU A 17 -2.88 -3.10 -13.89
N ALA A 18 -1.72 -2.47 -13.75
CA ALA A 18 -1.04 -1.81 -14.85
C ALA A 18 -0.68 -2.78 -15.98
N ILE A 19 -0.29 -4.02 -15.68
CA ILE A 19 -0.04 -5.06 -16.70
C ILE A 19 -1.31 -5.32 -17.53
N HIS A 20 -2.46 -5.42 -16.88
CA HIS A 20 -3.74 -5.68 -17.54
C HIS A 20 -4.28 -4.48 -18.30
N VAL A 21 -4.13 -3.26 -17.77
CA VAL A 21 -4.46 -2.01 -18.48
C VAL A 21 -3.64 -1.87 -19.76
N ASN A 22 -2.39 -2.33 -19.77
CA ASN A 22 -1.57 -2.41 -20.97
C ASN A 22 -1.86 -3.65 -21.85
N ARG A 23 -3.05 -4.27 -21.70
CA ARG A 23 -3.53 -5.41 -22.51
C ARG A 23 -2.57 -6.60 -22.54
N ASN A 24 -1.88 -6.85 -21.42
CA ASN A 24 -0.87 -7.91 -21.31
C ASN A 24 0.24 -7.79 -22.39
N ALA A 25 0.57 -6.58 -22.82
CA ALA A 25 1.74 -6.34 -23.64
C ALA A 25 2.98 -6.98 -22.99
N PRO A 26 3.97 -7.46 -23.78
CA PRO A 26 5.15 -8.11 -23.24
C PRO A 26 5.77 -7.29 -22.11
N TYR A 27 6.00 -7.92 -20.96
CA TYR A 27 6.50 -7.25 -19.77
C TYR A 27 7.63 -8.01 -19.09
N GLN A 28 8.38 -7.27 -18.27
CA GLN A 28 9.32 -7.78 -17.30
C GLN A 28 8.94 -7.23 -15.93
N LEU A 29 8.67 -8.10 -14.96
CA LEU A 29 8.42 -7.72 -13.57
C LEU A 29 9.65 -8.07 -12.72
N LEU A 30 10.13 -7.09 -11.97
CA LEU A 30 11.21 -7.23 -11.01
C LEU A 30 10.70 -7.00 -9.60
N ILE A 31 10.99 -7.94 -8.72
CA ILE A 31 10.73 -7.84 -7.28
C ILE A 31 12.05 -7.56 -6.58
N ARG A 32 12.16 -6.39 -5.95
CA ARG A 32 13.29 -6.06 -5.10
C ARG A 32 13.07 -6.62 -3.71
N GLN A 33 13.95 -7.50 -3.27
CA GLN A 33 14.02 -7.90 -1.87
C GLN A 33 14.85 -6.90 -1.07
N THR A 34 14.26 -6.42 0.02
CA THR A 34 14.87 -5.39 0.87
C THR A 34 15.69 -5.98 2.01
N GLY A 35 15.55 -7.29 2.27
CA GLY A 35 16.14 -7.97 3.43
C GLY A 35 15.24 -7.94 4.66
N ARG A 36 14.05 -7.34 4.57
CA ARG A 36 13.08 -7.23 5.67
C ARG A 36 12.18 -8.48 5.76
N GLY A 37 12.81 -9.66 5.78
CA GLY A 37 12.26 -11.01 6.02
C GLY A 37 10.79 -11.24 5.63
N LEU A 38 9.87 -10.92 6.55
CA LEU A 38 8.42 -11.13 6.37
C LEU A 38 7.82 -10.34 5.20
N ASN A 39 8.30 -9.12 4.93
CA ASN A 39 7.83 -8.33 3.78
C ASN A 39 8.12 -9.03 2.45
N ASP A 40 9.35 -9.52 2.31
CA ASP A 40 9.81 -10.17 1.10
C ASP A 40 9.02 -11.48 0.87
N LYS A 41 8.75 -12.26 1.94
CA LYS A 41 7.89 -13.45 1.88
C LYS A 41 6.45 -13.11 1.45
N HIS A 42 5.83 -12.08 2.04
CA HIS A 42 4.47 -11.66 1.68
C HIS A 42 4.37 -11.20 0.23
N LEU A 43 5.39 -10.48 -0.26
CA LEU A 43 5.47 -10.00 -1.63
C LEU A 43 5.55 -11.15 -2.64
N ILE A 44 6.39 -12.15 -2.38
CA ILE A 44 6.51 -13.36 -3.20
C ILE A 44 5.22 -14.18 -3.19
N ASN A 45 4.64 -14.39 -2.01
CA ASN A 45 3.35 -15.10 -1.90
C ASN A 45 2.24 -14.39 -2.67
N CYS A 46 2.20 -13.05 -2.61
CA CYS A 46 1.27 -12.24 -3.39
C CYS A 46 1.49 -12.42 -4.90
N ALA A 47 2.74 -12.39 -5.37
CA ALA A 47 3.05 -12.58 -6.80
C ALA A 47 2.63 -13.96 -7.31
N ASN A 48 2.90 -15.01 -6.53
CA ASN A 48 2.50 -16.37 -6.85
C ASN A 48 0.97 -16.51 -6.91
N LYS A 49 0.24 -15.93 -5.95
CA LYS A 49 -1.24 -15.92 -5.93
C LYS A 49 -1.85 -15.15 -7.11
N LEU A 50 -1.16 -14.12 -7.58
CA LEU A 50 -1.57 -13.36 -8.76
C LEU A 50 -1.21 -14.06 -10.09
N GLY A 51 -0.42 -15.14 -10.06
CA GLY A 51 0.03 -15.85 -11.26
C GLY A 51 1.02 -15.04 -12.10
N LEU A 52 1.82 -14.18 -11.47
CA LEU A 52 2.77 -13.30 -12.16
C LEU A 52 4.11 -14.00 -12.41
N ASN A 53 4.69 -13.77 -13.58
CA ASN A 53 6.09 -14.13 -13.85
C ASN A 53 6.99 -12.96 -13.42
N TYR A 54 7.97 -13.22 -12.57
CA TYR A 54 8.86 -12.21 -12.02
C TYR A 54 10.31 -12.70 -11.89
N LYS A 55 11.23 -11.73 -11.83
CA LYS A 55 12.62 -11.95 -11.42
C LYS A 55 12.88 -11.25 -10.09
N ILE A 56 13.65 -11.90 -9.23
CA ILE A 56 14.06 -11.33 -7.95
C ILE A 56 15.42 -10.67 -8.10
N PHE A 57 15.61 -9.54 -7.41
CA PHE A 57 16.93 -8.95 -7.21
C PHE A 57 17.06 -8.38 -5.81
N VAL A 58 18.30 -8.32 -5.33
CA VAL A 58 18.61 -7.95 -3.95
C VAL A 58 19.53 -6.74 -3.93
N LEU A 59 18.99 -5.57 -3.58
CA LEU A 59 19.78 -4.34 -3.48
C LEU A 59 19.53 -3.71 -2.12
N HIS A 60 20.42 -3.96 -1.17
CA HIS A 60 20.40 -3.31 0.15
C HIS A 60 21.09 -1.95 0.07
N THR A 61 20.51 -0.97 0.76
CA THR A 61 21.06 0.39 0.83
C THR A 61 22.39 0.43 1.59
N GLU A 62 22.53 -0.41 2.63
CA GLU A 62 23.74 -0.47 3.48
C GLU A 62 24.93 -1.16 2.79
N SER A 63 24.68 -1.98 1.78
CA SER A 63 25.71 -2.76 1.09
C SER A 63 25.53 -2.69 -0.43
N ILE A 64 25.40 -1.46 -0.95
CA ILE A 64 25.04 -1.25 -2.36
C ILE A 64 26.02 -1.91 -3.32
N TYR A 65 27.34 -1.84 -3.09
CA TYR A 65 28.35 -2.45 -3.96
C TYR A 65 28.23 -3.97 -4.09
N VAL A 66 28.01 -4.67 -2.96
CA VAL A 66 27.79 -6.12 -2.95
C VAL A 66 26.49 -6.47 -3.68
N GLY A 67 25.44 -5.67 -3.48
CA GLY A 67 24.19 -5.81 -4.22
C GLY A 67 24.37 -5.56 -5.73
N LEU A 68 25.16 -4.55 -6.13
CA LEU A 68 25.42 -4.27 -7.54
C LEU A 68 26.17 -5.42 -8.20
N LEU A 69 27.23 -5.94 -7.56
CA LEU A 69 27.98 -7.09 -8.09
C LEU A 69 27.08 -8.33 -8.23
N ARG A 70 26.28 -8.63 -7.21
CA ARG A 70 25.34 -9.76 -7.21
C ARG A 70 24.31 -9.65 -8.34
N ASN A 71 23.88 -8.44 -8.68
CA ASN A 71 22.88 -8.19 -9.72
C ASN A 71 23.48 -7.70 -11.03
N LEU A 72 24.80 -7.82 -11.25
CA LEU A 72 25.48 -7.23 -12.41
C LEU A 72 24.85 -7.67 -13.73
N PHE A 73 24.56 -8.98 -13.89
CA PHE A 73 23.90 -9.49 -15.10
C PHE A 73 22.49 -8.95 -15.29
N LEU A 74 21.72 -8.78 -14.21
CA LEU A 74 20.40 -8.19 -14.30
C LEU A 74 20.50 -6.72 -14.68
N LEU A 75 21.33 -5.94 -14.01
CA LEU A 75 21.52 -4.51 -14.28
C LEU A 75 22.03 -4.27 -15.70
N SER A 76 22.99 -5.08 -16.16
CA SER A 76 23.45 -5.11 -17.55
C SER A 76 22.30 -5.39 -18.51
N SER A 77 21.46 -6.39 -18.22
CA SER A 77 20.28 -6.69 -19.05
C SER A 77 19.26 -5.55 -19.09
N LEU A 78 19.16 -4.73 -18.03
CA LEU A 78 18.29 -3.55 -18.01
C LEU A 78 18.88 -2.40 -18.84
N TYR A 79 20.20 -2.24 -18.80
CA TYR A 79 20.91 -1.19 -19.53
C TYR A 79 20.81 -1.35 -21.06
N PHE A 80 20.94 -2.59 -21.55
CA PHE A 80 20.90 -2.88 -22.99
C PHE A 80 19.49 -2.90 -23.60
N LYS A 81 18.43 -2.80 -22.79
CA LYS A 81 17.05 -2.86 -23.27
C LYS A 81 16.40 -1.49 -23.33
N TYR A 82 15.56 -1.28 -24.34
CA TYR A 82 14.66 -0.13 -24.42
C TYR A 82 13.26 -0.53 -23.98
N TYR A 83 12.69 0.22 -23.03
CA TYR A 83 11.36 -0.03 -22.50
C TYR A 83 10.38 1.05 -22.94
N GLU A 84 9.17 0.63 -23.32
CA GLU A 84 8.11 1.56 -23.71
C GLU A 84 7.61 2.33 -22.49
N LYS A 85 7.23 1.61 -21.44
CA LYS A 85 6.88 2.19 -20.14
C LYS A 85 7.66 1.50 -19.04
N VAL A 86 8.13 2.29 -18.08
CA VAL A 86 8.74 1.80 -16.85
C VAL A 86 7.88 2.23 -15.68
N TYR A 87 7.48 1.26 -14.86
CA TYR A 87 6.67 1.45 -13.66
C TYR A 87 7.53 1.21 -12.41
N PHE A 88 7.63 2.21 -11.54
CA PHE A 88 8.34 2.11 -10.27
C PHE A 88 7.40 2.13 -9.08
N GLY A 89 7.63 1.22 -8.14
CA GLY A 89 6.81 1.04 -6.94
C GLY A 89 6.79 2.25 -6.01
N SER A 90 7.86 3.05 -5.94
CA SER A 90 7.95 4.15 -4.98
C SER A 90 8.72 5.33 -5.55
N PHE A 91 8.19 6.53 -5.34
CA PHE A 91 8.85 7.80 -5.66
C PHE A 91 10.05 8.09 -4.75
N TYR A 92 9.97 7.68 -3.48
CA TYR A 92 11.01 7.95 -2.48
C TYR A 92 12.09 6.87 -2.40
N SER A 93 11.98 5.76 -3.15
CA SER A 93 13.00 4.71 -3.10
C SER A 93 14.29 5.15 -3.78
N SER A 94 15.33 5.44 -2.99
CA SER A 94 16.67 5.78 -3.48
C SER A 94 17.25 4.70 -4.40
N ALA A 95 16.92 3.43 -4.13
CA ALA A 95 17.37 2.30 -4.93
C ALA A 95 16.73 2.31 -6.33
N LEU A 96 15.42 2.56 -6.43
CA LEU A 96 14.74 2.68 -7.72
C LEU A 96 15.20 3.93 -8.48
N ASN A 97 15.38 5.04 -7.78
CA ASN A 97 15.91 6.27 -8.35
C ASN A 97 17.31 6.05 -8.93
N PHE A 98 18.18 5.32 -8.23
CA PHE A 98 19.49 4.91 -8.75
C PHE A 98 19.38 4.04 -10.00
N ILE A 99 18.56 2.97 -9.94
CA ILE A 99 18.34 2.06 -11.09
C ILE A 99 17.77 2.81 -12.30
N SER A 100 16.99 3.87 -12.07
CA SER A 100 16.38 4.69 -13.12
C SER A 100 17.37 5.32 -14.08
N TYR A 101 18.60 5.61 -13.63
CA TYR A 101 19.62 6.23 -14.48
C TYR A 101 20.14 5.28 -15.55
N PHE A 102 20.05 3.98 -15.32
CA PHE A 102 20.56 2.96 -16.24
C PHE A 102 19.49 2.44 -17.20
N ILE A 103 18.21 2.77 -17.00
CA ILE A 103 17.12 2.23 -17.82
C ILE A 103 16.76 3.19 -18.96
N ARG A 104 16.98 2.76 -20.20
CA ARG A 104 16.49 3.45 -21.39
C ARG A 104 14.99 3.23 -21.56
N ARG A 105 14.22 4.33 -21.63
CA ARG A 105 12.76 4.27 -21.65
C ARG A 105 12.12 5.43 -22.40
N ARG A 106 10.89 5.22 -22.91
CA ARG A 106 10.04 6.31 -23.44
C ARG A 106 9.33 7.07 -22.32
N GLU A 107 8.76 6.34 -21.36
CA GLU A 107 7.96 6.93 -20.28
C GLU A 107 8.30 6.30 -18.92
N LEU A 108 8.31 7.13 -17.86
CA LEU A 108 8.42 6.70 -16.46
C LEU A 108 7.12 7.02 -15.73
N ILE A 109 6.56 6.01 -15.07
CA ILE A 109 5.32 6.11 -14.33
C ILE A 109 5.56 5.53 -12.93
N TYR A 110 5.05 6.17 -11.89
CA TYR A 110 5.13 5.66 -10.53
C TYR A 110 3.81 4.99 -10.14
N LEU A 111 3.93 3.87 -9.43
CA LEU A 111 2.83 3.13 -8.81
C LEU A 111 2.58 3.66 -7.40
N ASP A 112 1.47 3.25 -6.80
CA ASP A 112 1.15 3.66 -5.44
C ASP A 112 2.02 3.00 -4.36
N ASP A 113 2.49 3.83 -3.43
CA ASP A 113 3.22 3.43 -2.23
C ASP A 113 2.47 3.86 -0.95
N GLY A 114 1.14 3.72 -1.01
CA GLY A 114 0.25 4.16 0.05
C GLY A 114 0.22 5.68 0.25
N ALA A 115 0.16 6.13 1.50
CA ALA A 115 0.12 7.56 1.84
C ALA A 115 1.32 8.36 1.27
N ALA A 116 2.44 7.70 0.98
CA ALA A 116 3.60 8.33 0.37
C ALA A 116 3.30 8.89 -1.03
N THR A 117 2.39 8.28 -1.80
CA THR A 117 1.97 8.84 -3.10
C THR A 117 1.29 10.19 -2.94
N LEU A 118 0.33 10.29 -2.00
CA LEU A 118 -0.38 11.54 -1.73
C LEU A 118 0.56 12.63 -1.23
N ARG A 119 1.53 12.26 -0.38
CA ARG A 119 2.59 13.17 0.05
C ARG A 119 3.45 13.66 -1.12
N ALA A 120 3.89 12.76 -2.00
CA ALA A 120 4.67 13.11 -3.18
C ALA A 120 3.91 14.07 -4.11
N GLN A 121 2.61 13.83 -4.32
CA GLN A 121 1.75 14.73 -5.11
C GLN A 121 1.65 16.13 -4.46
N LEU A 122 1.53 16.20 -3.14
CA LEU A 122 1.51 17.47 -2.42
C LEU A 122 2.84 18.23 -2.57
N GLU A 123 3.97 17.56 -2.35
CA GLU A 123 5.32 18.15 -2.51
C GLU A 123 5.56 18.62 -3.96
N MET A 124 5.04 17.89 -4.97
CA MET A 124 5.09 18.34 -6.37
C MET A 124 4.23 19.59 -6.62
N SER A 125 3.02 19.65 -6.03
CA SER A 125 2.13 20.81 -6.17
C SER A 125 2.72 22.09 -5.56
N MET A 126 3.50 21.93 -4.48
CA MET A 126 4.26 22.99 -3.82
C MET A 126 5.58 23.32 -4.54
N LYS A 127 5.88 22.66 -5.67
CA LYS A 127 7.14 22.79 -6.44
C LYS A 127 8.40 22.39 -5.67
N GLU A 128 8.27 21.61 -4.61
CA GLU A 128 9.41 21.07 -3.85
C GLU A 128 10.04 19.86 -4.55
N LYS A 129 9.30 19.22 -5.46
CA LYS A 129 9.72 18.03 -6.21
C LYS A 129 9.38 18.15 -7.70
N LYS A 130 10.15 17.43 -8.53
CA LYS A 130 9.88 17.32 -9.96
C LYS A 130 8.58 16.54 -10.20
N VAL A 131 7.72 17.07 -11.07
CA VAL A 131 6.49 16.41 -11.52
C VAL A 131 6.80 15.07 -12.18
N CYS A 132 6.06 14.03 -11.80
CA CYS A 132 6.15 12.69 -12.40
C CYS A 132 4.78 12.11 -12.75
N ASN A 133 4.75 11.16 -13.66
CA ASN A 133 3.49 10.50 -14.05
C ASN A 133 3.09 9.45 -13.01
N TRP A 134 1.79 9.29 -12.82
CA TRP A 134 1.21 8.34 -11.86
C TRP A 134 0.37 7.28 -12.56
N PHE A 135 0.43 6.07 -12.03
CA PHE A 135 -0.58 5.04 -12.18
C PHE A 135 -1.13 4.75 -10.79
N THR A 136 -2.35 5.22 -10.52
CA THR A 136 -2.82 5.37 -9.13
C THR A 136 -4.30 5.07 -8.94
N PHE A 137 -4.66 4.53 -7.78
CA PHE A 137 -6.04 4.42 -7.32
C PHE A 137 -6.50 5.65 -6.53
N PHE A 138 -5.61 6.57 -6.20
CA PHE A 138 -5.98 7.80 -5.53
C PHE A 138 -6.70 8.75 -6.49
N ASN A 139 -7.78 9.37 -6.03
CA ASN A 139 -8.37 10.53 -6.66
C ASN A 139 -7.46 11.76 -6.51
N ILE A 140 -6.45 11.88 -7.38
CA ILE A 140 -5.57 13.05 -7.48
C ILE A 140 -5.87 13.86 -8.74
N GLU A 141 -5.71 15.18 -8.62
CA GLU A 141 -5.78 16.10 -9.75
C GLU A 141 -4.41 16.20 -10.44
N PRO A 142 -4.33 16.07 -11.77
CA PRO A 142 -3.07 16.19 -12.51
C PRO A 142 -2.48 17.61 -12.41
N LEU A 143 -1.17 17.69 -12.18
CA LEU A 143 -0.40 18.93 -12.32
C LEU A 143 -0.08 19.21 -13.80
N ARG A 144 0.33 20.45 -14.12
CA ARG A 144 0.73 20.81 -15.48
C ARG A 144 1.87 19.92 -15.98
N GLY A 145 1.65 19.23 -17.11
CA GLY A 145 2.61 18.31 -17.71
C GLY A 145 2.67 16.92 -17.05
N GLN A 146 1.76 16.64 -16.11
CA GLN A 146 1.65 15.35 -15.46
C GLN A 146 0.63 14.46 -16.18
N ASN A 147 1.01 13.22 -16.47
CA ASN A 147 0.05 12.19 -16.85
C ASN A 147 -0.39 11.40 -15.61
N VAL A 148 -1.70 11.30 -15.36
CA VAL A 148 -2.27 10.51 -14.27
C VAL A 148 -3.20 9.46 -14.86
N ILE A 149 -2.81 8.19 -14.74
CA ILE A 149 -3.61 7.05 -15.16
C ILE A 149 -4.31 6.51 -13.92
N LYS A 150 -5.62 6.75 -13.81
CA LYS A 150 -6.43 6.21 -12.72
C LYS A 150 -6.78 4.74 -12.95
N HIS A 151 -6.80 3.96 -11.88
CA HIS A 151 -7.36 2.60 -11.85
C HIS A 151 -8.19 2.41 -10.59
N ASN A 152 -9.10 1.44 -10.58
CA ASN A 152 -9.91 1.11 -9.40
C ASN A 152 -9.80 -0.36 -9.01
N PHE A 153 -8.70 -1.02 -9.41
CA PHE A 153 -8.47 -2.44 -9.18
C PHE A 153 -9.45 -3.34 -9.95
N GLU A 154 -9.78 -2.95 -11.18
CA GLU A 154 -10.73 -3.61 -12.06
C GLU A 154 -10.40 -5.10 -12.21
N LYS A 155 -9.13 -5.44 -12.49
CA LYS A 155 -8.76 -6.83 -12.72
C LYS A 155 -8.76 -7.67 -11.46
N ILE A 156 -8.34 -7.09 -10.33
CA ILE A 156 -8.38 -7.77 -9.04
C ILE A 156 -9.84 -8.02 -8.61
N LYS A 157 -10.73 -7.06 -8.87
CA LYS A 157 -12.18 -7.20 -8.60
C LYS A 157 -12.84 -8.32 -9.38
N GLU A 158 -12.34 -8.70 -10.55
CA GLU A 158 -12.87 -9.87 -11.28
C GLU A 158 -12.66 -11.18 -10.50
N LYS A 159 -11.68 -11.24 -9.59
CA LYS A 159 -11.44 -12.39 -8.71
C LYS A 159 -12.41 -12.41 -7.51
N ASN A 160 -13.23 -11.38 -7.36
CA ASN A 160 -14.09 -11.15 -6.21
C ASN A 160 -15.41 -11.95 -6.35
N LYS A 161 -15.70 -12.89 -5.43
CA LYS A 161 -16.93 -13.73 -5.45
C LYS A 161 -17.96 -13.23 -4.43
N LYS A 162 -19.26 -13.10 -4.75
CA LYS A 162 -20.33 -12.64 -3.82
C LYS A 162 -20.07 -12.94 -2.33
N TYR A 163 -20.13 -11.90 -1.49
CA TYR A 163 -19.72 -11.96 -0.07
C TYR A 163 -20.82 -11.56 0.90
N ILE A 164 -20.57 -11.89 2.16
CA ILE A 164 -21.34 -11.42 3.30
C ILE A 164 -20.51 -10.36 4.02
N ASN A 165 -21.01 -9.13 4.09
CA ASN A 165 -20.37 -8.06 4.85
C ASN A 165 -20.69 -8.23 6.34
N LYS A 166 -19.74 -8.75 7.11
CA LYS A 166 -19.89 -8.99 8.56
C LYS A 166 -18.62 -8.60 9.31
N GLY A 167 -18.80 -8.16 10.54
CA GLY A 167 -17.72 -7.82 11.46
C GLY A 167 -17.17 -6.41 11.29
N LYS A 168 -16.61 -5.91 12.39
CA LYS A 168 -15.91 -4.63 12.50
C LYS A 168 -14.43 -4.95 12.62
N TYR A 169 -13.59 -4.29 11.83
CA TYR A 169 -12.15 -4.55 11.83
C TYR A 169 -11.37 -3.29 12.15
N PHE A 170 -10.34 -3.40 12.98
CA PHE A 170 -9.35 -2.34 13.17
C PHE A 170 -8.03 -2.76 12.53
N ILE A 171 -7.53 -1.93 11.61
CA ILE A 171 -6.32 -2.20 10.84
C ILE A 171 -5.15 -1.51 11.54
N GLY A 172 -4.25 -2.36 12.02
CA GLY A 172 -3.02 -2.02 12.71
C GLY A 172 -2.07 -1.19 11.86
N GLN A 173 -1.24 -0.39 12.54
CA GLN A 173 -0.19 0.42 11.92
C GLN A 173 1.07 0.37 12.80
N PRO A 174 2.28 0.44 12.21
CA PRO A 174 3.51 0.43 12.98
C PRO A 174 3.66 1.76 13.73
N VAL A 175 3.18 1.83 14.98
CA VAL A 175 3.17 3.06 15.80
C VAL A 175 4.54 3.73 15.86
N SER A 176 5.62 2.96 15.96
CA SER A 176 7.00 3.51 15.98
C SER A 176 7.39 4.27 14.71
N ALA A 177 6.70 4.03 13.60
CA ALA A 177 6.87 4.72 12.33
C ALA A 177 5.70 5.66 11.99
N MET A 178 4.70 5.76 12.88
CA MET A 178 3.58 6.67 12.70
C MET A 178 4.00 8.10 13.07
N LYS A 179 3.77 9.02 12.14
CA LYS A 179 3.87 10.46 12.40
C LYS A 179 2.64 10.94 13.17
N GLY A 180 2.87 11.78 14.18
CA GLY A 180 1.82 12.44 14.95
C GLY A 180 1.11 11.59 16.02
N PHE A 181 1.42 10.29 16.16
CA PHE A 181 0.81 9.43 17.17
C PHE A 181 1.84 8.98 18.20
N SER A 182 1.55 9.18 19.48
CA SER A 182 2.18 8.37 20.53
C SER A 182 1.54 6.98 20.60
N LEU A 183 2.21 6.05 21.29
CA LEU A 183 1.63 4.74 21.58
C LEU A 183 0.33 4.87 22.37
N GLU A 184 0.27 5.77 23.36
CA GLU A 184 -0.96 5.97 24.13
C GLU A 184 -2.09 6.54 23.27
N ASP A 185 -1.79 7.45 22.35
CA ASP A 185 -2.80 7.98 21.42
C ASP A 185 -3.38 6.88 20.53
N TYR A 186 -2.51 6.02 20.00
CA TYR A 186 -2.90 4.88 19.19
C TYR A 186 -3.76 3.90 19.99
N MET A 187 -3.32 3.54 21.20
CA MET A 187 -4.04 2.62 22.08
C MET A 187 -5.41 3.18 22.50
N ARG A 188 -5.52 4.50 22.72
CA ARG A 188 -6.80 5.16 22.98
C ARG A 188 -7.76 5.00 21.80
N CYS A 189 -7.29 5.20 20.57
CA CYS A 189 -8.11 4.98 19.38
C CYS A 189 -8.61 3.53 19.30
N VAL A 190 -7.75 2.54 19.56
CA VAL A 190 -8.15 1.13 19.51
C VAL A 190 -9.19 0.80 20.60
N ARG A 191 -8.94 1.21 21.85
CA ARG A 191 -9.85 0.96 23.00
C ARG A 191 -11.23 1.59 22.77
N GLU A 192 -11.26 2.81 22.25
CA GLU A 192 -12.51 3.55 22.01
C GLU A 192 -13.33 2.98 20.86
N ILE A 193 -12.71 2.38 19.84
CA ILE A 193 -13.46 1.63 18.83
C ILE A 193 -13.94 0.28 19.39
N ALA A 194 -13.14 -0.39 20.21
CA ALA A 194 -13.51 -1.66 20.82
C ALA A 194 -14.71 -1.51 21.78
N SER A 195 -14.76 -0.41 22.56
CA SER A 195 -15.86 -0.12 23.48
C SER A 195 -17.21 0.13 22.79
N ARG A 196 -17.20 0.47 21.49
CA ARG A 196 -18.40 0.66 20.65
C ARG A 196 -18.95 -0.63 20.05
N CYS A 197 -18.27 -1.76 20.26
CA CYS A 197 -18.81 -3.07 19.89
C CYS A 197 -19.84 -3.51 20.93
N GLU A 198 -20.95 -4.07 20.47
CA GLU A 198 -21.98 -4.64 21.36
C GLU A 198 -21.40 -5.80 22.17
N SER A 199 -22.03 -6.16 23.30
CA SER A 199 -21.50 -7.20 24.21
C SER A 199 -21.27 -8.57 23.57
N ASN A 200 -21.95 -8.87 22.45
CA ASN A 200 -21.81 -10.11 21.69
C ASN A 200 -21.02 -9.94 20.37
N GLU A 201 -20.42 -8.77 20.12
CA GLU A 201 -19.63 -8.48 18.93
C GLU A 201 -18.14 -8.27 19.29
N PHE A 202 -17.25 -8.75 18.42
CA PHE A 202 -15.82 -8.48 18.53
C PHE A 202 -15.36 -7.44 17.52
N LEU A 203 -14.44 -6.58 17.95
CA LEU A 203 -13.56 -5.85 17.06
C LEU A 203 -12.42 -6.78 16.60
N TYR A 204 -12.39 -7.11 15.32
CA TYR A 204 -11.32 -7.91 14.75
C TYR A 204 -10.10 -7.02 14.48
N TYR A 205 -9.04 -7.21 15.25
CA TYR A 205 -7.83 -6.42 15.11
C TYR A 205 -6.82 -7.13 14.20
N ILE A 206 -6.44 -6.47 13.09
CA ILE A 206 -5.41 -6.97 12.17
C ILE A 206 -4.12 -6.20 12.45
N PRO A 207 -3.13 -6.79 13.14
CA PRO A 207 -1.91 -6.08 13.46
C PRO A 207 -1.06 -5.84 12.23
N HIS A 208 -0.34 -4.73 12.22
CA HIS A 208 0.78 -4.58 11.32
C HIS A 208 1.92 -5.52 11.74
N ARG A 209 2.66 -6.02 10.75
CA ARG A 209 3.68 -7.08 10.86
C ARG A 209 4.81 -6.90 11.88
N VAL A 210 5.00 -5.69 12.40
CA VAL A 210 6.06 -5.35 13.38
C VAL A 210 5.49 -4.84 14.70
N GLU A 211 4.18 -4.96 14.92
CA GLU A 211 3.55 -4.51 16.16
C GLU A 211 3.72 -5.53 17.30
N ASN A 212 3.95 -5.01 18.51
CA ASN A 212 3.82 -5.79 19.74
C ASN A 212 2.34 -5.87 20.14
N LEU A 213 1.83 -7.08 20.36
CA LEU A 213 0.42 -7.37 20.63
C LEU A 213 0.07 -7.43 22.12
N ASP A 214 1.05 -7.36 23.01
CA ASP A 214 0.82 -7.48 24.46
C ASP A 214 -0.25 -6.49 24.94
N LEU A 215 -0.17 -5.24 24.46
CA LEU A 215 -1.13 -4.20 24.82
C LEU A 215 -2.51 -4.38 24.17
N ILE A 216 -2.55 -4.96 22.96
CA ILE A 216 -3.79 -5.19 22.21
C ILE A 216 -4.58 -6.35 22.81
N ASN A 217 -3.90 -7.43 23.21
CA ASN A 217 -4.53 -8.62 23.78
C ASN A 217 -5.24 -8.34 25.11
N ASN A 218 -4.86 -7.26 25.81
CA ASN A 218 -5.46 -6.85 27.07
C ASN A 218 -6.72 -5.99 26.90
N ILE A 219 -7.12 -5.64 25.68
CA ILE A 219 -8.32 -4.83 25.43
C ILE A 219 -9.54 -5.76 25.37
N PRO A 220 -10.59 -5.51 26.17
CA PRO A 220 -11.85 -6.25 26.08
C PRO A 220 -12.47 -6.17 24.68
N ASN A 221 -13.19 -7.22 24.28
CA ASN A 221 -13.92 -7.30 23.00
C ASN A 221 -13.05 -7.19 21.74
N ILE A 222 -11.74 -7.47 21.83
CA ILE A 222 -10.86 -7.58 20.67
C ILE A 222 -10.55 -9.05 20.35
N LYS A 223 -10.61 -9.38 19.05
CA LYS A 223 -10.09 -10.64 18.51
C LYS A 223 -8.99 -10.37 17.50
N VAL A 224 -7.77 -10.82 17.80
CA VAL A 224 -6.64 -10.62 16.89
C VAL A 224 -6.70 -11.60 15.72
N VAL A 225 -6.55 -11.07 14.50
CA VAL A 225 -6.48 -11.82 13.24
C VAL A 225 -5.11 -11.56 12.62
N LYS A 226 -4.34 -12.61 12.29
CA LYS A 226 -2.98 -12.48 11.73
C LYS A 226 -2.91 -13.00 10.29
N PRO A 227 -3.19 -12.17 9.28
CA PRO A 227 -3.04 -12.56 7.88
C PRO A 227 -1.59 -12.90 7.53
N THR A 228 -1.41 -13.92 6.69
CA THR A 228 -0.10 -14.30 6.10
C THR A 228 0.17 -13.65 4.74
N VAL A 229 -0.74 -12.76 4.32
CA VAL A 229 -0.76 -12.05 3.05
C VAL A 229 -1.23 -10.61 3.30
N PRO A 230 -1.04 -9.68 2.35
CA PRO A 230 -1.60 -8.33 2.47
C PRO A 230 -3.10 -8.37 2.72
N ILE A 231 -3.63 -7.39 3.44
CA ILE A 231 -5.03 -7.36 3.88
C ILE A 231 -6.01 -7.39 2.70
N GLU A 232 -5.64 -6.78 1.57
CA GLU A 232 -6.40 -6.81 0.33
C GLU A 232 -6.53 -8.25 -0.20
N ILE A 233 -5.42 -8.98 -0.28
CA ILE A 233 -5.40 -10.39 -0.71
C ILE A 233 -6.10 -11.28 0.31
N TYR A 234 -5.90 -11.01 1.61
CA TYR A 234 -6.55 -11.75 2.68
C TYR A 234 -8.06 -11.74 2.48
N PHE A 235 -8.69 -10.58 2.31
CA PHE A 235 -10.13 -10.49 2.12
C PHE A 235 -10.60 -11.00 0.76
N LEU A 236 -9.78 -10.90 -0.30
CA LEU A 236 -10.09 -11.53 -1.60
C LEU A 236 -10.16 -13.06 -1.50
N GLU A 237 -9.33 -13.67 -0.67
CA GLU A 237 -9.27 -15.12 -0.52
C GLU A 237 -10.27 -15.68 0.49
N ASN A 238 -10.74 -14.87 1.44
CA ASN A 238 -11.45 -15.35 2.63
C ASN A 238 -12.94 -15.69 2.41
N LYS A 239 -13.28 -16.30 1.26
CA LYS A 239 -14.54 -16.98 0.87
C LYS A 239 -15.81 -16.60 1.67
N GLY A 240 -16.10 -15.32 1.87
CA GLY A 240 -17.36 -14.87 2.47
C GLY A 240 -17.30 -13.96 3.69
N SER A 241 -16.13 -13.65 4.28
CA SER A 241 -16.04 -12.69 5.40
C SER A 241 -15.31 -11.40 5.03
N ILE A 242 -16.01 -10.51 4.33
CA ILE A 242 -15.55 -9.14 4.11
C ILE A 242 -16.00 -8.28 5.29
N PRO A 243 -15.17 -7.32 5.76
CA PRO A 243 -15.57 -6.39 6.81
C PRO A 243 -16.81 -5.60 6.41
N LYS A 244 -17.78 -5.49 7.32
CA LYS A 244 -18.85 -4.48 7.18
C LYS A 244 -18.28 -3.09 7.42
N GLU A 245 -17.40 -2.98 8.41
CA GLU A 245 -16.79 -1.72 8.82
C GLU A 245 -15.29 -1.91 9.05
N ILE A 246 -14.49 -0.95 8.60
CA ILE A 246 -13.05 -0.91 8.86
C ILE A 246 -12.67 0.41 9.54
N TYR A 247 -11.79 0.28 10.50
CA TYR A 247 -11.25 1.35 11.32
C TYR A 247 -9.73 1.34 11.22
N SER A 248 -9.11 2.51 11.22
CA SER A 248 -7.66 2.66 11.34
C SER A 248 -7.36 4.12 11.65
N CYS A 249 -6.12 4.47 12.00
CA CYS A 249 -5.78 5.88 12.19
C CYS A 249 -5.69 6.59 10.83
N TYR A 250 -4.77 6.16 9.98
CA TYR A 250 -4.61 6.66 8.61
C TYR A 250 -4.01 5.64 7.64
N SER A 251 -4.28 4.35 7.86
CA SER A 251 -3.86 3.29 6.94
C SER A 251 -4.46 3.48 5.54
N THR A 252 -3.65 3.22 4.51
CA THR A 252 -4.13 3.18 3.12
C THR A 252 -5.20 2.10 2.89
N ALA A 253 -5.29 1.10 3.78
CA ALA A 253 -6.34 0.10 3.71
C ALA A 253 -7.76 0.69 3.87
N LEU A 254 -7.90 1.89 4.48
CA LEU A 254 -9.16 2.64 4.51
C LEU A 254 -9.61 3.11 3.11
N ILE A 255 -8.71 3.10 2.13
CA ILE A 255 -8.97 3.48 0.73
C ILE A 255 -9.03 2.22 -0.13
N THR A 256 -8.05 1.33 -0.03
CA THR A 256 -7.97 0.16 -0.92
C THR A 256 -9.12 -0.81 -0.70
N LEU A 257 -9.53 -1.06 0.54
CA LEU A 257 -10.60 -2.02 0.81
C LEU A 257 -11.96 -1.55 0.29
N PRO A 258 -12.44 -0.31 0.54
CA PRO A 258 -13.70 0.16 -0.06
C PRO A 258 -13.65 0.24 -1.58
N VAL A 259 -12.47 0.49 -2.16
CA VAL A 259 -12.32 0.43 -3.62
C VAL A 259 -12.48 -1.01 -4.11
N LEU A 260 -11.87 -2.00 -3.45
CA LEU A 260 -11.90 -3.41 -3.84
C LEU A 260 -13.24 -4.11 -3.57
N PHE A 261 -13.95 -3.71 -2.52
CA PHE A 261 -15.12 -4.42 -2.02
C PHE A 261 -16.29 -3.47 -1.78
N LEU A 262 -17.46 -3.84 -2.31
CA LEU A 262 -18.66 -3.04 -2.18
C LEU A 262 -19.24 -3.10 -0.77
N GLY A 263 -19.72 -1.95 -0.28
CA GLY A 263 -20.47 -1.86 0.98
C GLY A 263 -19.62 -1.90 2.25
N ILE A 264 -18.29 -1.68 2.15
CA ILE A 264 -17.44 -1.45 3.32
C ILE A 264 -17.61 0.01 3.77
N LYS A 265 -17.94 0.22 5.05
CA LYS A 265 -17.84 1.54 5.69
C LYS A 265 -16.44 1.73 6.26
N ALA A 266 -15.68 2.68 5.73
CA ALA A 266 -14.36 3.03 6.24
C ALA A 266 -14.41 4.23 7.18
N THR A 267 -13.71 4.15 8.31
CA THR A 267 -13.60 5.24 9.28
C THR A 267 -12.15 5.41 9.74
N ALA A 268 -11.61 6.60 9.50
CA ALA A 268 -10.35 7.03 10.06
C ALA A 268 -10.57 7.56 11.48
N VAL A 269 -9.69 7.20 12.41
CA VAL A 269 -9.75 7.61 13.81
C VAL A 269 -8.58 8.55 14.10
N LYS A 270 -8.88 9.70 14.69
CA LYS A 270 -7.91 10.71 15.07
C LYS A 270 -8.05 11.00 16.56
N ASN A 271 -6.95 11.15 17.27
CA ASN A 271 -6.97 11.64 18.64
C ASN A 271 -6.87 13.17 18.62
N LYS A 272 -7.76 13.87 19.34
CA LYS A 272 -7.84 15.35 19.34
C LYS A 272 -6.61 16.05 19.86
N TYR A 273 -5.81 15.36 20.68
CA TYR A 273 -4.58 15.89 21.27
C TYR A 273 -3.35 15.73 20.37
N MET A 274 -3.55 15.19 19.16
CA MET A 274 -2.47 15.05 18.21
C MET A 274 -1.89 16.39 17.77
N ILE A 275 -0.55 16.42 17.63
CA ILE A 275 0.16 17.53 17.02
C ILE A 275 -0.29 17.63 15.55
N LYS A 276 -1.09 18.66 15.26
CA LYS A 276 -1.51 19.05 13.91
C LYS A 276 -0.25 19.33 13.09
N ASN A 277 -0.25 18.97 11.80
CA ASN A 277 0.63 19.42 10.70
C ASN A 277 1.08 18.28 9.76
N GLU A 278 1.62 17.15 10.26
CA GLU A 278 2.27 16.20 9.33
C GLU A 278 1.32 15.24 8.60
N ILE A 279 0.13 14.96 9.15
CA ILE A 279 -0.80 13.97 8.59
C ILE A 279 -2.19 14.53 8.30
N ASP A 280 -2.42 15.83 8.51
CA ASP A 280 -3.73 16.44 8.24
C ASP A 280 -4.12 16.35 6.77
N PHE A 281 -3.14 16.32 5.86
CA PHE A 281 -3.41 16.08 4.44
C PHE A 281 -4.08 14.72 4.18
N MET A 282 -3.76 13.68 4.97
CA MET A 282 -4.38 12.35 4.86
C MET A 282 -5.83 12.38 5.34
N TYR A 283 -6.12 13.02 6.47
CA TYR A 283 -7.50 13.16 6.95
C TYR A 283 -8.35 14.04 6.03
N ALA A 284 -7.78 15.13 5.51
CA ALA A 284 -8.43 15.95 4.49
C ALA A 284 -8.67 15.17 3.19
N TYR A 285 -7.79 14.24 2.84
CA TYR A 285 -8.02 13.32 1.74
C TYR A 285 -9.17 12.36 2.02
N PHE A 286 -9.21 11.75 3.22
CA PHE A 286 -10.29 10.84 3.62
C PHE A 286 -11.67 11.51 3.55
N LEU A 287 -11.82 12.71 4.12
CA LEU A 287 -13.08 13.46 4.09
C LEU A 287 -13.54 13.75 2.65
N ARG A 288 -12.63 14.13 1.76
CA ARG A 288 -12.94 14.38 0.33
C ARG A 288 -13.30 13.12 -0.45
N ASN A 289 -12.99 11.94 0.07
CA ASN A 289 -13.19 10.65 -0.60
C ASN A 289 -14.16 9.74 0.17
N ASN A 290 -15.14 10.34 0.86
CA ASN A 290 -16.23 9.62 1.56
C ASN A 290 -15.77 8.62 2.64
N ILE A 291 -14.58 8.84 3.22
CA ILE A 291 -14.11 8.08 4.39
C ILE A 291 -14.39 8.94 5.62
N SER A 292 -15.21 8.44 6.53
CA SER A 292 -15.55 9.16 7.76
C SER A 292 -14.30 9.38 8.61
N VAL A 293 -14.20 10.54 9.26
CA VAL A 293 -13.16 10.81 10.25
C VAL A 293 -13.83 11.05 11.59
N VAL A 294 -13.43 10.28 12.61
CA VAL A 294 -13.90 10.43 13.98
C VAL A 294 -12.74 10.95 14.83
N GLU A 295 -12.98 12.04 15.54
CA GLU A 295 -12.04 12.63 16.48
C GLU A 295 -12.43 12.23 17.91
N LEU A 296 -11.44 11.76 18.69
CA LEU A 296 -11.60 11.23 20.05
C LEU A 296 -10.88 12.12 21.08
#